data_AF-A0A963XA89-F1
#
_entry.id   AF-A0A963XA89-F1
#
_cell.length_a   1.000
_cell.length_b   1.000
_cell.length_c   1.000
_cell.angle_alpha   90.00
_cell.angle_beta   90.00
_cell.angle_gamma   90.00
#
_symmetry.space_group_name_H-M   'P 1'
#
loop_
_entity.id
_entity.type
_entity.pdbx_description
1 polymer ?
#
loop_
_entity_poly.entity_id
_entity_poly.type
_entity_poly.pdbx_seq_one_letter_code
_entity_poly.pdbx_strand_id
1 'polypeptide(L)'
;MKISIERATLLKAVGQAQSVVERRNTIPILANVLIEAEGNTVSFRATDLDIEVVDKAAAQVERAGATTVSAVMLHEIVRKLPDGALVQITADNASGRLTVEAGRSTFSLATLPKEDFPVMASSEYTANFSAPAPVLRRLFDKSKFAISTEETRYYLNGVYMHVATGEDGPVLRCVATDGHRLARIDAPLP
;
A
#
# COMPACT_ATOMS: atom_id res chain seq x y z
N MET A 1 -15.73 -9.06 -12.51
CA MET A 1 -14.26 -9.21 -12.71
C MET A 1 -13.90 -10.69 -12.86
N LYS A 2 -12.92 -11.04 -13.70
CA LYS A 2 -12.24 -12.34 -13.78
C LYS A 2 -10.82 -12.13 -14.32
N ILE A 3 -9.81 -12.54 -13.55
CA ILE A 3 -8.39 -12.39 -13.90
C ILE A 3 -7.60 -13.67 -13.61
N SER A 4 -6.48 -13.85 -14.31
CA SER A 4 -5.43 -14.80 -13.99
C SER A 4 -4.10 -14.05 -13.76
N ILE A 5 -3.42 -14.33 -12.66
CA ILE A 5 -2.19 -13.64 -12.25
C ILE A 5 -1.22 -14.63 -11.59
N GLU A 6 0.08 -14.46 -11.83
CA GLU A 6 1.10 -15.26 -11.15
C GLU A 6 1.06 -15.05 -9.64
N ARG A 7 1.18 -16.14 -8.86
CA ARG A 7 1.17 -16.08 -7.40
C ARG A 7 2.17 -15.08 -6.84
N ALA A 8 3.41 -15.06 -7.34
CA ALA A 8 4.46 -14.19 -6.81
C ALA A 8 4.11 -12.70 -6.97
N THR A 9 3.56 -12.35 -8.14
CA THR A 9 3.09 -10.99 -8.45
C THR A 9 1.92 -10.59 -7.57
N LEU A 10 0.93 -11.49 -7.41
CA LEU A 10 -0.22 -11.26 -6.54
C LEU A 10 0.20 -11.13 -5.06
N LEU A 11 1.08 -12.00 -4.58
CA LEU A 11 1.56 -11.99 -3.19
C LEU A 11 2.27 -10.68 -2.87
N LYS A 12 3.12 -10.19 -3.78
CA LYS A 12 3.79 -8.90 -3.62
C LYS A 12 2.79 -7.76 -3.53
N ALA A 13 1.85 -7.66 -4.48
CA ALA A 13 0.90 -6.55 -4.53
C ALA A 13 -0.04 -6.54 -3.32
N VAL A 14 -0.58 -7.70 -2.94
CA VAL A 14 -1.47 -7.82 -1.78
C VAL A 14 -0.69 -7.62 -0.47
N GLY A 15 0.58 -8.01 -0.39
CA GLY A 15 1.44 -7.72 0.77
C GLY A 15 1.69 -6.23 0.98
N GLN A 16 1.88 -5.46 -0.10
CA GLN A 16 1.96 -3.99 -0.01
C GLN A 16 0.64 -3.39 0.48
N ALA A 17 -0.49 -3.80 -0.11
CA ALA A 17 -1.81 -3.33 0.31
C ALA A 17 -2.12 -3.68 1.78
N GLN A 18 -1.81 -4.92 2.21
CA GLN A 18 -2.02 -5.38 3.58
C GLN A 18 -1.22 -4.57 4.60
N SER A 19 -0.07 -4.00 4.22
CA SER A 19 0.82 -3.28 5.14
C SER A 19 0.22 -1.98 5.72
N VAL A 20 -0.76 -1.40 5.01
CA VAL A 20 -1.48 -0.18 5.43
C VAL A 20 -2.75 -0.50 6.21
N VAL A 21 -3.27 -1.73 6.08
CA VAL A 21 -4.50 -2.12 6.78
C VAL A 21 -4.23 -2.25 8.28
N GLU A 22 -4.87 -1.38 9.06
CA GLU A 22 -4.82 -1.47 10.52
C GLU A 22 -5.45 -2.76 11.05
N ARG A 23 -4.82 -3.36 12.08
CA ARG A 23 -5.32 -4.59 12.70
C ARG A 23 -6.61 -4.38 13.51
N ARG A 24 -6.85 -3.16 13.99
CA ARG A 24 -7.99 -2.81 14.86
C ARG A 24 -8.86 -1.77 14.16
N ASN A 25 -9.59 -2.20 13.14
CA ASN A 25 -10.52 -1.33 12.43
C ASN A 25 -11.98 -1.61 12.85
N THR A 26 -12.74 -0.56 13.14
CA THR A 26 -14.19 -0.64 13.40
C THR A 26 -15.02 -0.48 12.12
N ILE A 27 -14.41 -0.01 11.03
CA ILE A 27 -15.02 0.21 9.72
C ILE A 27 -14.59 -0.95 8.79
N PRO A 28 -15.49 -1.91 8.48
CA PRO A 28 -15.11 -3.14 7.78
C PRO A 28 -14.47 -2.94 6.40
N ILE A 29 -14.88 -1.91 5.65
CA ILE A 29 -14.36 -1.66 4.28
C ILE A 29 -12.87 -1.30 4.28
N LEU A 30 -12.36 -0.70 5.36
CA LEU A 30 -10.95 -0.34 5.50
C LEU A 30 -10.05 -1.56 5.80
N ALA A 31 -10.64 -2.71 6.15
CA ALA A 31 -9.91 -3.98 6.25
C ALA A 31 -9.71 -4.66 4.88
N ASN A 32 -10.35 -4.12 3.83
CA ASN A 32 -10.29 -4.68 2.49
C ASN A 32 -9.22 -4.02 1.62
N VAL A 33 -8.74 -4.79 0.64
CA VAL A 33 -8.06 -4.26 -0.54
C VAL A 33 -9.10 -4.11 -1.66
N LEU A 34 -9.12 -2.96 -2.31
CA LEU A 34 -9.84 -2.73 -3.56
C LEU A 34 -9.03 -3.32 -4.70
N ILE A 35 -9.66 -4.18 -5.50
CA ILE A 35 -9.09 -4.82 -6.68
C ILE A 35 -9.84 -4.29 -7.90
N GLU A 36 -9.12 -3.70 -8.85
CA GLU A 36 -9.69 -3.19 -10.10
C GLU A 36 -8.92 -3.78 -11.27
N ALA A 37 -9.61 -4.45 -12.18
CA ALA A 37 -9.01 -5.07 -13.36
C ALA A 37 -9.54 -4.43 -14.64
N GLU A 38 -8.63 -3.97 -15.49
CA GLU A 38 -8.91 -3.32 -16.76
C GLU A 38 -7.76 -3.54 -17.74
N GLY A 39 -8.09 -3.76 -19.03
CA GLY A 39 -7.10 -4.01 -20.07
C GLY A 39 -6.26 -5.24 -19.75
N ASN A 40 -4.95 -5.05 -19.58
CA ASN A 40 -3.99 -6.12 -19.24
C ASN A 40 -3.40 -5.94 -17.84
N THR A 41 -4.08 -5.19 -16.99
CA THR A 41 -3.58 -4.81 -15.66
C THR A 41 -4.62 -4.99 -14.58
N VAL A 42 -4.13 -5.21 -13.37
CA VAL A 42 -4.92 -5.17 -12.14
C VAL A 42 -4.23 -4.22 -11.16
N SER A 43 -5.02 -3.38 -10.50
CA SER A 43 -4.58 -2.53 -9.40
C SER A 43 -5.10 -3.05 -8.07
N PHE A 44 -4.25 -2.95 -7.05
CA PHE A 44 -4.57 -3.26 -5.66
C PHE A 44 -4.39 -1.99 -4.84
N ARG A 45 -5.45 -1.58 -4.15
CA ARG A 45 -5.49 -0.35 -3.37
C ARG A 45 -5.94 -0.61 -1.94
N ALA A 46 -5.23 -0.06 -0.97
CA ALA A 46 -5.60 -0.09 0.45
C ALA A 46 -5.31 1.26 1.09
N THR A 47 -6.09 1.62 2.11
CA THR A 47 -5.98 2.89 2.82
C THR A 47 -6.50 2.76 4.25
N ASP A 48 -5.91 3.52 5.16
CA ASP A 48 -6.36 3.75 6.54
C ASP A 48 -7.00 5.14 6.72
N LEU A 49 -7.26 5.85 5.61
CA LEU A 49 -7.72 7.25 5.49
C LEU A 49 -6.64 8.32 5.65
N ASP A 50 -5.45 7.98 6.12
CA ASP A 50 -4.31 8.90 6.20
C ASP A 50 -3.31 8.65 5.05
N ILE A 51 -3.06 7.38 4.75
CA ILE A 51 -2.18 6.94 3.66
C ILE A 51 -2.91 5.98 2.71
N GLU A 52 -2.55 6.04 1.43
CA GLU A 52 -3.03 5.11 0.41
C GLU A 52 -1.85 4.46 -0.28
N VAL A 53 -1.91 3.13 -0.42
CA VAL A 53 -0.97 2.36 -1.23
C VAL A 53 -1.73 1.81 -2.43
N VAL A 54 -1.20 2.11 -3.62
CA VAL A 54 -1.66 1.57 -4.90
C VAL A 54 -0.50 0.82 -5.55
N ASP A 55 -0.69 -0.46 -5.81
CA ASP A 55 0.22 -1.25 -6.65
C ASP A 55 -0.50 -1.69 -7.93
N LYS A 56 0.25 -1.75 -9.03
CA LYS A 56 -0.26 -2.17 -10.34
C LYS A 56 0.58 -3.31 -10.88
N ALA A 57 -0.10 -4.36 -11.32
CA ALA A 57 0.51 -5.55 -11.86
C ALA A 57 -0.08 -5.93 -13.21
N ALA A 58 0.73 -6.54 -14.07
CA ALA A 58 0.24 -7.21 -15.26
C ALA A 58 -0.56 -8.45 -14.86
N ALA A 59 -1.71 -8.64 -15.50
CA ALA A 59 -2.56 -9.83 -15.33
C ALA A 59 -3.33 -10.10 -16.62
N GLN A 60 -3.69 -11.37 -16.83
CA GLN A 60 -4.63 -11.72 -17.89
C GLN A 60 -6.05 -11.40 -17.42
N VAL A 61 -6.65 -10.35 -17.98
CA VAL A 61 -8.02 -9.96 -17.65
C VAL A 61 -8.99 -10.57 -18.65
N GLU A 62 -9.73 -11.59 -18.21
CA GLU A 62 -10.80 -12.20 -19.03
C GLU A 62 -12.08 -11.37 -18.97
N ARG A 63 -12.33 -10.74 -17.82
CA ARG A 63 -13.49 -9.87 -17.61
C ARG A 63 -13.11 -8.73 -16.69
N ALA A 64 -13.17 -7.51 -17.21
CA ALA A 64 -12.94 -6.31 -16.43
C ALA A 64 -13.92 -6.18 -15.23
N GLY A 65 -13.58 -5.30 -14.31
CA GLY A 65 -14.43 -4.93 -13.18
C GLY A 65 -13.64 -4.79 -11.89
N ALA A 66 -14.35 -4.53 -10.81
CA ALA A 66 -13.76 -4.26 -9.51
C ALA A 66 -14.59 -4.85 -8.37
N THR A 67 -13.93 -5.05 -7.23
CA THR A 67 -14.52 -5.51 -5.97
C THR A 67 -13.55 -5.25 -4.82
N THR A 68 -13.99 -5.43 -3.59
CA THR A 68 -13.13 -5.35 -2.40
C THR A 68 -13.13 -6.68 -1.66
N VAL A 69 -12.01 -7.03 -1.02
CA VAL A 69 -11.91 -8.25 -0.22
C VAL A 69 -10.93 -8.06 0.93
N SER A 70 -11.09 -8.79 2.03
CA SER A 70 -10.16 -8.71 3.18
C SER A 70 -8.71 -8.89 2.74
N ALA A 71 -7.89 -7.85 2.94
CA ALA A 71 -6.49 -7.84 2.53
C ALA A 71 -5.68 -8.92 3.27
N VAL A 72 -5.93 -9.07 4.58
CA VAL A 72 -5.27 -10.07 5.43
C VAL A 72 -5.61 -11.49 4.98
N MET A 73 -6.91 -11.78 4.76
CA MET A 73 -7.34 -13.11 4.34
C MET A 73 -6.80 -13.48 2.95
N LEU A 74 -6.86 -12.54 1.99
CA LEU A 74 -6.33 -12.76 0.67
C LEU A 74 -4.81 -12.99 0.72
N HIS A 75 -4.07 -12.18 1.47
CA HIS A 75 -2.63 -12.34 1.66
C HIS A 75 -2.29 -13.74 2.21
N GLU A 76 -2.96 -14.17 3.27
CA GLU A 76 -2.70 -15.49 3.89
C GLU A 76 -3.04 -16.66 2.97
N ILE A 77 -4.10 -16.54 2.16
CA ILE A 77 -4.42 -17.55 1.14
C ILE A 77 -3.30 -17.62 0.12
N VAL A 78 -2.96 -16.49 -0.53
CA VAL A 78 -1.97 -16.45 -1.61
C VAL A 78 -0.59 -16.91 -1.12
N ARG A 79 -0.20 -16.53 0.11
CA ARG A 79 1.05 -16.96 0.73
C ARG A 79 1.15 -18.49 0.85
N LYS A 80 0.03 -19.18 1.12
CA LYS A 80 -0.03 -20.63 1.29
C LYS A 80 -0.20 -21.42 -0.01
N LEU A 81 -0.47 -20.74 -1.13
CA LEU A 81 -0.52 -21.40 -2.44
C LEU A 81 0.87 -21.89 -2.88
N PRO A 82 0.97 -22.92 -3.73
CA PRO A 82 2.24 -23.41 -4.24
C PRO A 82 3.01 -22.35 -5.04
N ASP A 83 4.34 -22.35 -4.94
CA ASP A 83 5.19 -21.49 -5.77
C ASP A 83 4.98 -21.77 -7.27
N GLY A 84 5.05 -20.71 -8.09
CA GLY A 84 4.81 -20.81 -9.54
C GLY A 84 3.35 -21.02 -9.95
N ALA A 85 2.40 -21.09 -9.01
CA ALA A 85 0.99 -21.25 -9.34
C ALA A 85 0.44 -20.03 -10.11
N LEU A 86 -0.38 -20.30 -11.11
CA LEU A 86 -1.28 -19.30 -11.71
C LEU A 86 -2.55 -19.23 -10.86
N VAL A 87 -2.86 -18.04 -10.34
CA VAL A 87 -4.02 -17.80 -9.48
C VAL A 87 -5.13 -17.17 -10.31
N GLN A 88 -6.29 -17.81 -10.33
CA GLN A 88 -7.51 -17.26 -10.92
C GLN A 88 -8.32 -16.56 -9.83
N ILE A 89 -8.76 -15.34 -10.12
CA ILE A 89 -9.61 -14.56 -9.24
C ILE A 89 -10.89 -14.20 -10.00
N THR A 90 -12.02 -14.65 -9.49
CA THR A 90 -13.34 -14.36 -10.07
C THR A 90 -14.21 -13.64 -9.06
N ALA A 91 -14.62 -12.41 -9.37
CA ALA A 91 -15.60 -11.69 -8.56
C ALA A 91 -17.00 -11.87 -9.15
N ASP A 92 -17.91 -12.30 -8.29
CA ASP A 92 -19.34 -12.28 -8.53
C ASP A 92 -19.98 -11.22 -7.62
N ASN A 93 -20.17 -10.04 -8.19
CA ASN A 93 -20.71 -8.89 -7.47
C ASN A 93 -22.20 -9.09 -7.13
N ALA A 94 -22.92 -9.98 -7.82
CA ALA A 94 -24.33 -10.26 -7.51
C ALA A 94 -24.47 -11.10 -6.23
N SER A 95 -23.57 -12.06 -6.01
CA SER A 95 -23.53 -12.84 -4.76
C SER A 95 -22.67 -12.20 -3.66
N GLY A 96 -21.90 -11.16 -3.97
CA GLY A 96 -20.98 -10.52 -3.03
C GLY A 96 -19.82 -11.44 -2.65
N ARG A 97 -19.29 -12.21 -3.62
CA ARG A 97 -18.25 -13.21 -3.39
C ARG A 97 -17.07 -13.05 -4.35
N LEU A 98 -15.87 -13.24 -3.81
CA LEU A 98 -14.63 -13.40 -4.55
C LEU A 98 -14.18 -14.85 -4.45
N THR A 99 -14.00 -15.51 -5.59
CA THR A 99 -13.46 -16.86 -5.67
C THR A 99 -11.99 -16.79 -6.07
N VAL A 100 -11.12 -17.47 -5.30
CA VAL A 100 -9.68 -17.57 -5.54
C VAL A 100 -9.32 -19.03 -5.80
N GLU A 101 -8.76 -19.32 -6.96
CA GLU A 101 -8.46 -20.68 -7.42
C GLU A 101 -7.01 -20.83 -7.84
N ALA A 102 -6.38 -21.93 -7.44
CA ALA A 102 -5.05 -22.32 -7.90
C ALA A 102 -4.90 -23.83 -7.81
N GLY A 103 -4.77 -24.49 -8.96
CA GLY A 103 -4.73 -25.96 -9.04
C GLY A 103 -6.01 -26.58 -8.49
N ARG A 104 -5.90 -27.30 -7.37
CA ARG A 104 -7.04 -27.99 -6.70
C ARG A 104 -7.62 -27.21 -5.52
N SER A 105 -7.08 -26.03 -5.22
CA SER A 105 -7.53 -25.19 -4.11
C SER A 105 -8.51 -24.14 -4.61
N THR A 106 -9.67 -24.06 -3.96
CA THR A 106 -10.70 -23.06 -4.22
C THR A 106 -11.11 -22.43 -2.90
N PHE A 107 -11.06 -21.10 -2.83
CA PHE A 107 -11.50 -20.31 -1.69
C PHE A 107 -12.61 -19.36 -2.13
N SER A 108 -13.58 -19.11 -1.27
CA SER A 108 -14.64 -18.16 -1.52
C SER A 108 -14.72 -17.18 -0.35
N LEU A 109 -14.53 -15.89 -0.65
CA LEU A 109 -14.43 -14.80 0.31
C LEU A 109 -15.60 -13.84 0.14
N ALA A 110 -16.11 -13.30 1.25
CA ALA A 110 -17.11 -12.24 1.19
C ALA A 110 -16.44 -10.94 0.71
N THR A 111 -17.16 -10.19 -0.12
CA THR A 111 -16.73 -8.90 -0.64
C THR A 111 -17.63 -7.79 -0.11
N LEU A 112 -17.14 -6.55 -0.17
CA LEU A 112 -17.98 -5.37 -0.05
C LEU A 112 -18.00 -4.60 -1.38
N PRO A 113 -19.07 -3.84 -1.67
CA PRO A 113 -19.17 -2.98 -2.85
C PRO A 113 -17.95 -2.07 -2.98
N LYS A 114 -17.52 -1.79 -4.23
CA LYS A 114 -16.40 -0.87 -4.45
C LYS A 114 -16.77 0.57 -4.12
N GLU A 115 -18.05 0.89 -4.20
CA GLU A 115 -18.64 2.21 -3.99
C GLU A 115 -18.51 2.66 -2.53
N ASP A 116 -18.37 1.70 -1.61
CA ASP A 116 -18.12 1.95 -0.19
C ASP A 116 -16.64 2.21 0.10
N PHE A 117 -15.74 1.89 -0.84
CA PHE A 117 -14.31 2.10 -0.67
C PHE A 117 -13.97 3.60 -0.79
N PRO A 118 -13.24 4.16 0.19
CA PRO A 118 -12.98 5.60 0.21
C PRO A 118 -12.15 6.06 -1.00
N VAL A 119 -12.51 7.22 -1.54
CA VAL A 119 -11.74 7.92 -2.56
C VAL A 119 -10.89 8.96 -1.86
N MET A 120 -9.57 8.78 -1.89
CA MET A 120 -8.65 9.80 -1.40
C MET A 120 -8.66 11.00 -2.35
N ALA A 121 -8.71 12.21 -1.80
CA ALA A 121 -8.65 13.42 -2.61
C ALA A 121 -7.31 13.48 -3.36
N SER A 122 -7.35 13.77 -4.66
CA SER A 122 -6.15 14.06 -5.43
C SER A 122 -5.62 15.44 -5.03
N SER A 123 -4.45 15.49 -4.40
CA SER A 123 -3.80 16.76 -4.07
C SER A 123 -3.09 17.33 -5.31
N GLU A 124 -3.21 18.64 -5.52
CA GLU A 124 -2.27 19.35 -6.39
C GLU A 124 -0.92 19.44 -5.66
N TYR A 125 0.06 18.67 -6.15
CA TYR A 125 1.41 18.71 -5.60
C TYR A 125 2.13 19.98 -6.05
N THR A 126 2.71 20.72 -5.11
CA THR A 126 3.47 21.94 -5.38
C THR A 126 4.87 21.68 -5.94
N ALA A 127 5.38 20.45 -5.80
CA ALA A 127 6.70 20.05 -6.29
C ALA A 127 6.70 18.57 -6.68
N ASN A 128 7.52 18.24 -7.69
CA ASN A 128 7.85 16.88 -8.10
C ASN A 128 9.37 16.78 -8.28
N PHE A 129 9.98 15.71 -7.78
CA PHE A 129 11.41 15.47 -7.91
C PHE A 129 11.69 13.95 -7.99
N SER A 130 12.90 13.60 -8.41
CA SER A 130 13.35 12.20 -8.49
C SER A 130 14.60 12.01 -7.66
N ALA A 131 14.63 11.00 -6.79
CA ALA A 131 15.79 10.69 -5.97
C ALA A 131 16.07 9.19 -5.97
N PRO A 132 17.35 8.76 -5.83
CA PRO A 132 17.66 7.35 -5.69
C PRO A 132 16.98 6.77 -4.45
N ALA A 133 16.25 5.66 -4.60
CA ALA A 133 15.55 5.00 -3.49
C ALA A 133 16.45 4.71 -2.27
N PRO A 134 17.72 4.27 -2.41
CA PRO A 134 18.62 4.10 -1.26
C PRO A 134 18.91 5.40 -0.50
N VAL A 135 18.94 6.54 -1.20
CA VAL A 135 19.18 7.86 -0.59
C VAL A 135 17.98 8.28 0.25
N LEU A 136 16.76 8.21 -0.30
CA LEU A 136 15.53 8.51 0.46
C LEU A 136 15.36 7.56 1.63
N ARG A 137 15.57 6.26 1.43
CA ARG A 137 15.52 5.26 2.50
C ARG A 137 16.49 5.59 3.63
N ARG A 138 17.73 5.98 3.30
CA ARG A 138 18.73 6.37 4.31
C ARG A 138 18.25 7.55 5.16
N LEU A 139 17.60 8.56 4.56
CA LEU A 139 17.06 9.70 5.29
C LEU A 139 16.08 9.25 6.38
N PHE A 140 15.12 8.39 6.03
CA PHE A 140 14.11 7.89 6.98
C PHE A 140 14.68 6.87 7.98
N ASP A 141 15.49 5.90 7.52
CA ASP A 141 16.05 4.86 8.40
C ASP A 141 16.95 5.45 9.49
N LYS A 142 17.64 6.56 9.20
CA LYS A 142 18.51 7.25 10.15
C LYS A 142 17.78 8.26 11.04
N SER A 143 16.60 8.75 10.66
CA SER A 143 15.83 9.70 11.49
C SER A 143 14.78 9.03 12.36
N LYS A 144 14.20 7.90 11.91
CA LYS A 144 12.98 7.32 12.51
C LYS A 144 13.07 6.97 13.99
N PHE A 145 14.26 6.65 14.50
CA PHE A 145 14.44 6.28 15.91
C PHE A 145 14.18 7.44 16.87
N ALA A 146 14.23 8.69 16.38
CA ALA A 146 13.99 9.90 17.16
C ALA A 146 12.56 10.46 16.97
N ILE A 147 11.65 9.73 16.31
CA ILE A 147 10.25 10.15 16.18
C ILE A 147 9.54 9.97 17.54
N SER A 148 8.72 10.93 17.93
CA SER A 148 7.87 10.80 19.11
C SER A 148 6.77 9.76 18.89
N THR A 149 6.45 8.98 19.91
CA THR A 149 5.25 8.12 19.94
C THR A 149 4.15 8.70 20.82
N GLU A 150 4.31 9.94 21.30
CA GLU A 150 3.30 10.60 22.13
C GLU A 150 2.24 11.28 21.27
N GLU A 151 0.98 10.87 21.43
CA GLU A 151 -0.14 11.40 20.66
C GLU A 151 -0.43 12.89 20.92
N THR A 152 -0.10 13.40 22.12
CA THR A 152 -0.31 14.81 22.50
C THR A 152 0.63 15.78 21.80
N ARG A 153 1.78 15.29 21.31
CA ARG A 153 2.77 16.06 20.55
C ARG A 153 2.80 15.60 19.10
N TYR A 154 1.62 15.51 18.46
CA TYR A 154 1.45 14.95 17.11
C TYR A 154 2.38 15.55 16.04
N TYR A 155 2.78 16.81 16.15
CA TYR A 155 3.74 17.46 15.25
C TYR A 155 5.17 16.88 15.35
N LEU A 156 5.45 16.06 16.36
CA LEU A 156 6.69 15.29 16.52
C LEU A 156 6.55 13.83 16.06
N ASN A 157 5.35 13.40 15.66
CA ASN A 157 5.06 12.02 15.27
C ASN A 157 5.36 11.78 13.78
N GLY A 158 6.46 12.35 13.31
CA GLY A 158 6.87 12.26 11.91
C GLY A 158 8.29 12.76 11.67
N VAL A 159 8.65 12.81 10.40
CA VAL A 159 9.95 13.31 9.95
C VAL A 159 9.72 14.60 9.17
N TYR A 160 10.35 15.68 9.61
CA TYR A 160 10.32 16.95 8.89
C TYR A 160 11.33 16.92 7.73
N MET A 161 10.82 16.70 6.52
CA MET A 161 11.58 16.73 5.28
C MET A 161 11.48 18.11 4.62
N HIS A 162 12.61 18.80 4.39
CA HIS A 162 12.63 20.14 3.81
C HIS A 162 13.96 20.42 3.08
N VAL A 163 13.93 21.44 2.20
CA VAL A 163 15.15 21.99 1.61
C VAL A 163 15.86 22.85 2.66
N ALA A 164 17.16 22.67 2.81
CA ALA A 164 17.98 23.45 3.72
C ALA A 164 19.35 23.76 3.11
N THR A 165 20.13 24.64 3.76
CA THR A 165 21.54 24.86 3.41
C THR A 165 22.42 23.92 4.23
N GLY A 166 23.23 23.12 3.54
CA GLY A 166 24.33 22.32 4.08
C GLY A 166 25.67 23.05 3.91
N GLU A 167 26.78 22.35 4.18
CA GLU A 167 28.13 22.93 4.09
C GLU A 167 28.51 23.28 2.64
N ASP A 168 28.12 22.43 1.68
CA ASP A 168 28.48 22.57 0.26
C ASP A 168 27.33 23.11 -0.61
N GLY A 169 26.28 23.68 -0.02
CA GLY A 169 25.12 24.22 -0.73
C GLY A 169 23.78 23.60 -0.32
N PRO A 170 22.74 23.63 -1.18
CA PRO A 170 21.40 23.18 -0.83
C PRO A 170 21.32 21.64 -0.68
N VAL A 171 20.55 21.19 0.30
CA VAL A 171 20.37 19.77 0.65
C VAL A 171 18.90 19.44 0.90
N LEU A 172 18.52 18.18 0.70
CA LEU A 172 17.30 17.61 1.23
C LEU A 172 17.56 17.10 2.66
N ARG A 173 16.89 17.69 3.64
CA ARG A 173 17.10 17.41 5.06
C ARG A 173 15.89 16.73 5.68
N CYS A 174 16.14 15.66 6.42
CA CYS A 174 15.16 15.02 7.31
C CYS A 174 15.55 15.23 8.77
N VAL A 175 14.59 15.72 9.57
CA VAL A 175 14.75 15.90 11.03
C VAL A 175 13.63 15.18 11.77
N ALA A 176 13.97 14.46 12.84
CA ALA A 176 13.02 13.89 13.79
C ALA A 176 13.49 14.15 15.23
N THR A 177 12.56 14.38 16.14
CA THR A 177 12.84 14.56 17.57
C THR A 177 11.66 14.13 18.42
N ASP A 178 11.93 13.54 19.58
CA ASP A 178 10.96 13.19 20.62
C ASP A 178 10.98 14.19 21.79
N GLY A 179 11.76 15.27 21.66
CA GLY A 179 12.02 16.27 22.69
C GLY A 179 13.16 15.92 23.64
N HIS A 180 13.68 14.68 23.60
CA HIS A 180 14.84 14.25 24.38
C HIS A 180 16.09 14.07 23.51
N ARG A 181 15.90 13.64 22.27
CA ARG A 181 16.95 13.41 21.28
C ARG A 181 16.49 13.86 19.90
N LEU A 182 17.46 14.24 19.06
CA LEU A 182 17.22 14.73 17.72
C LEU A 182 18.11 14.00 16.73
N ALA A 183 17.54 13.59 15.60
CA ALA A 183 18.26 13.08 14.46
C ALA A 183 18.11 14.05 13.29
N ARG A 184 19.24 14.43 12.67
CA ARG A 184 19.30 15.25 11.46
C ARG A 184 20.15 14.55 10.42
N ILE A 185 19.60 14.34 9.22
CA ILE A 185 20.29 13.70 8.11
C ILE A 185 20.07 14.51 6.85
N ASP A 186 21.16 14.80 6.15
CA ASP A 186 21.18 15.54 4.90
C ASP A 186 21.51 14.59 3.73
N ALA A 187 20.94 14.88 2.57
CA ALA A 187 21.30 14.30 1.28
C ALA A 187 21.44 15.42 0.24
N PRO A 188 22.20 15.20 -0.86
CA PRO A 188 22.19 16.13 -1.99
C PRO A 188 20.75 16.41 -2.42
N LEU A 189 20.43 17.68 -2.67
CA LEU A 189 19.11 18.04 -3.17
C LEU A 189 18.92 17.43 -4.57
N PRO A 190 17.84 16.64 -4.80
CA PRO A 190 17.55 16.02 -6.09
C PRO A 190 17.07 17.01 -7.16
#